data_AF-A0A1F8EFY4-F1
#
_entry.id   AF-A0A1F8EFY4-F1
#
_cell.length_a   1.000
_cell.length_b   1.000
_cell.length_c   1.000
_cell.angle_alpha   90.00
_cell.angle_beta   90.00
_cell.angle_gamma   90.00
#
_symmetry.space_group_name_H-M   'P 1'
#
loop_
_entity.id
_entity.type
_entity.pdbx_description
1 polymer ?
#
loop_
_entity_poly.entity_id
_entity_poly.type
_entity_poly.pdbx_seq_one_letter_code
_entity_poly.pdbx_strand_id
1 'polypeptide(L)' 'MQKIATKVFVWASIAFAIIGMLMVLTTSPTSNGPNVILLKLLFTTVIVILTSFALSIASKYLNGKS' A
#
# COMPACT_ATOMS: atom_id res chain seq x y z
N MET A 1 -19.26 -1.18 2.99
CA MET A 1 -17.93 -0.79 3.49
C MET A 1 -16.83 -1.79 3.11
N GLN A 2 -16.93 -3.07 3.49
CA GLN A 2 -15.87 -4.06 3.23
C GLN A 2 -15.49 -4.22 1.74
N LYS A 3 -16.46 -4.28 0.81
CA LYS A 3 -16.18 -4.40 -0.64
C LYS A 3 -15.37 -3.21 -1.20
N ILE A 4 -15.57 -2.00 -0.65
CA ILE A 4 -14.77 -0.81 -1.03
C ILE A 4 -13.35 -0.95 -0.48
N ALA A 5 -13.20 -1.30 0.80
CA ALA A 5 -11.90 -1.48 1.43
C ALA A 5 -11.05 -2.54 0.72
N THR A 6 -11.66 -3.65 0.30
CA THR A 6 -10.97 -4.68 -0.49
C THR A 6 -10.54 -4.18 -1.87
N LYS A 7 -11.37 -3.39 -2.56
CA LYS A 7 -10.97 -2.79 -3.84
C LYS A 7 -9.79 -1.84 -3.66
N VAL A 8 -9.84 -0.94 -2.67
CA VAL A 8 -8.75 0.02 -2.38
C VAL A 8 -7.47 -0.71 -2.01
N PHE A 9 -7.56 -1.78 -1.21
CA PHE A 9 -6.42 -2.64 -0.88
C PHE A 9 -5.75 -3.24 -2.13
N VAL A 10 -6.53 -3.74 -3.09
CA VAL A 10 -5.99 -4.33 -4.33
C VAL A 10 -5.27 -3.27 -5.17
N TRP A 11 -5.90 -2.11 -5.39
CA TRP A 11 -5.27 -1.02 -6.15
C TRP A 11 -3.98 -0.51 -5.47
N ALA A 12 -3.99 -0.36 -4.14
CA ALA A 12 -2.82 0.06 -3.39
C ALA A 12 -1.69 -1.00 -3.43
N SER A 13 -2.04 -2.29 -3.42
CA SER A 13 -1.07 -3.38 -3.55
C SER A 13 -0.40 -3.42 -4.93
N ILE A 14 -1.18 -3.18 -5.99
CA ILE A 14 -0.66 -3.07 -7.36
C ILE A 14 0.28 -1.86 -7.45
N ALA A 15 -0.12 -0.70 -6.93
CA ALA A 15 0.72 0.49 -6.90
C ALA A 15 2.01 0.27 -6.10
N PHE A 16 1.94 -0.39 -4.94
CA PHE A 16 3.11 -0.75 -4.14
C PHE A 16 4.09 -1.64 -4.93
N ALA A 17 3.58 -2.63 -5.66
CA ALA A 17 4.42 -3.50 -6.49
C ALA A 17 5.13 -2.72 -7.60
N ILE A 18 4.41 -1.83 -8.30
CA ILE A 18 4.98 -1.00 -9.37
C ILE A 18 6.05 -0.05 -8.80
N ILE A 19 5.75 0.64 -7.70
CA ILE A 19 6.67 1.60 -7.06
C ILE A 19 7.90 0.88 -6.50
N GLY A 20 7.71 -0.28 -5.85
CA GLY A 20 8.81 -1.10 -5.35
C GLY A 20 9.72 -1.59 -6.48
N MET A 21 9.13 -2.04 -7.59
CA MET A 21 9.89 -2.45 -8.78
C MET A 21 10.65 -1.27 -9.40
N LEU A 22 10.03 -0.10 -9.53
CA LEU A 22 10.72 1.12 -9.97
C LEU A 22 11.88 1.49 -9.05
N MET A 23 11.73 1.35 -7.74
CA MET A 23 12.81 1.63 -6.80
C MET A 23 14.00 0.68 -7.00
N VAL A 24 13.75 -0.60 -7.22
CA VAL A 24 14.81 -1.59 -7.52
C VAL A 24 15.52 -1.26 -8.83
N LEU A 25 14.77 -0.92 -9.88
CA LEU A 25 15.33 -0.62 -11.20
C LEU A 25 16.10 0.72 -11.26
N THR A 26 15.68 1.70 -10.45
CA THR A 26 16.28 3.05 -10.44
C THR A 26 17.39 3.21 -9.40
N THR A 27 17.55 2.23 -8.49
CA THR A 27 18.64 2.25 -7.52
C THR A 27 19.95 1.92 -8.23
N SER A 28 20.79 2.93 -8.41
CA SER A 28 22.14 2.75 -8.95
C SER A 28 23.14 2.47 -7.82
N PRO A 29 24.15 1.62 -8.04
CA PRO A 29 25.20 1.35 -7.06
C PRO A 29 26.10 2.57 -6.79
N THR A 30 26.04 3.61 -7.63
CA THR A 30 26.80 4.85 -7.52
C THR A 30 26.03 6.00 -6.87
N SER A 31 24.71 5.89 -6.70
CA SER A 31 23.91 6.91 -6.00
C SER A 31 23.90 6.68 -4.50
N ASN A 32 23.92 7.76 -3.71
CA ASN A 32 23.93 7.78 -2.24
C ASN A 32 22.66 7.22 -1.53
N GLY A 33 21.97 6.26 -2.13
CA GLY A 33 20.79 5.60 -1.58
C GLY A 33 19.56 5.62 -2.49
N PRO A 34 18.45 4.98 -2.07
CA PRO A 34 17.21 4.96 -2.82
C PRO A 34 16.61 6.36 -2.94
N ASN A 35 15.97 6.64 -4.07
CA ASN A 35 15.34 7.93 -4.32
C ASN A 35 14.27 8.23 -3.24
N VAL A 36 14.46 9.33 -2.51
CA VAL A 36 13.63 9.74 -1.37
C VAL A 36 12.15 9.88 -1.74
N ILE A 37 11.84 10.28 -2.97
CA ILE A 37 10.47 10.43 -3.46
C ILE A 37 9.81 9.05 -3.63
N LEU A 38 10.51 8.11 -4.26
CA LEU A 38 10.06 6.72 -4.42
C LEU A 38 9.90 6.04 -3.06
N LEU A 39 10.80 6.31 -2.10
CA LEU A 39 10.73 5.78 -0.74
C LEU A 39 9.49 6.30 0.01
N LYS A 40 9.23 7.62 -0.06
CA LYS A 40 8.01 8.21 0.52
C LYS A 40 6.74 7.65 -0.12
N LEU A 41 6.72 7.47 -1.44
CA LEU A 41 5.59 6.88 -2.16
C LEU A 41 5.34 5.42 -1.76
N LEU A 42 6.42 4.66 -1.56
CA LEU A 42 6.36 3.27 -1.13
C LEU A 42 5.78 3.15 0.30
N PHE A 43 6.23 3.96 1.24
CA PHE A 43 5.64 4.00 2.58
C PHE A 43 4.20 4.51 2.60
N THR A 44 3.87 5.46 1.73
CA THR A 44 2.48 5.96 1.60
C THR A 44 1.54 4.85 1.16
N THR A 45 1.94 4.04 0.17
CA THR A 45 1.14 2.89 -0.29
C THR A 45 1.01 1.82 0.81
N VAL A 46 2.06 1.56 1.58
CA VAL A 46 1.99 0.65 2.76
C VAL A 46 0.95 1.13 3.78
N ILE A 47 0.93 2.41 4.12
CA ILE A 47 -0.05 2.96 5.08
C ILE A 47 -1.49 2.77 4.55
N VAL A 48 -1.72 3.01 3.25
CA VAL A 48 -3.04 2.80 2.62
C VAL A 48 -3.45 1.33 2.62
N ILE A 49 -2.53 0.41 2.38
CA ILE A 49 -2.76 -1.05 2.44
C ILE A 49 -3.18 -1.46 3.85
N LEU A 50 -2.41 -1.04 4.87
CA LEU A 50 -2.67 -1.40 6.27
C LEU A 50 -3.99 -0.83 6.78
N THR A 51 -4.28 0.44 6.50
CA THR A 51 -5.54 1.07 6.88
C THR A 51 -6.74 0.44 6.18
N SER A 52 -6.62 0.10 4.90
CA SER A 52 -7.67 -0.61 4.14
C SER A 52 -7.93 -2.01 4.72
N PHE A 53 -6.86 -2.71 5.11
CA PHE A 53 -6.96 -4.01 5.75
C PHE A 53 -7.65 -3.93 7.12
N ALA A 54 -7.24 -2.99 7.96
CA ALA A 54 -7.86 -2.74 9.26
C ALA A 54 -9.35 -2.40 9.12
N LEU A 55 -9.72 -1.54 8.17
CA LEU A 55 -11.11 -1.18 7.91
C LEU A 55 -11.95 -2.36 7.41
N SER A 56 -11.37 -3.24 6.58
CA SER A 56 -12.01 -4.47 6.10
C SER A 56 -12.34 -5.41 7.27
N ILE A 57 -11.40 -5.57 8.22
CA ILE A 57 -11.60 -6.38 9.43
C ILE A 57 -12.64 -5.72 10.35
N ALA A 58 -12.50 -4.43 10.66
CA ALA A 58 -13.46 -3.70 11.50
C ALA A 58 -14.89 -3.79 10.94
N SER A 59 -15.03 -3.67 9.62
CA SER A 59 -16.32 -3.84 8.95
C SER A 59 -16.93 -5.22 9.16
N LYS A 60 -16.12 -6.30 9.19
CA LYS A 60 -16.62 -7.66 9.48
C LYS A 60 -17.15 -7.79 10.91
N TYR A 61 -16.45 -7.21 11.88
CA TYR A 61 -16.87 -7.26 13.29
C TYR A 61 -18.11 -6.40 13.56
N LEU A 62 -18.24 -5.25 12.90
CA LEU A 62 -19.41 -4.37 13.03
C LEU A 62 -20.66 -4.93 12.35
N ASN A 63 -20.49 -5.65 11.23
CA ASN A 63 -21.60 -6.17 10.43
C ASN A 63 -22.12 -7.54 10.92
N GLY A 64 -21.47 -8.16 11.92
CA GLY A 64 -21.93 -9.39 12.59
C GLY A 64 -22.82 -9.13 13.82
N LYS A 65 -23.28 -7.89 14.02
CA LYS A 65 -24.04 -7.45 15.20
C LYS A 65 -25.47 -6.99 14.85
N SER A 66 -26.11 -7.69 13.91
CA SER A 66 -27.56 -7.59 13.65
C SER A 66 -28.18 -8.96 13.59
#